data_AF-A0A151MXF0-F1
#
_entry.id   AF-A0A151MXF0-F1
#
_cell.length_a   1.000
_cell.length_b   1.000
_cell.length_c   1.000
_cell.angle_alpha   90.00
_cell.angle_beta   90.00
_cell.angle_gamma   90.00
#
_symmetry.space_group_name_H-M   'P 1'
#
loop_
_entity.id
_entity.type
_entity.pdbx_description
1 polymer ?
#
loop_
_entity_poly.entity_id
_entity_poly.type
_entity_poly.pdbx_seq_one_letter_code
_entity_poly.pdbx_strand_id
1 'polypeptide(L)'
;MVLSRPTAPQRARVLAQFIHVAQSLRQLQSFNTLMAVVGGLCHSAIARLKDTHALLPPDGAKALAELTELVSSGCNFGPYRRAYGACHGFRLPIVGILLKDLVALHEALPGRLPDGRLPLAKLHGLYQQALELRALQQAVPPFEANKDLVHLLTLSLDLVYTEDELYELSYVREPRCPKTQPPTPLKLPVVGDWLPDVALKPDPSTITKHVQQMVEFM
;
A
#
# COMPACT_ATOMS: atom_id res chain seq x y z
N MET A 1 10.79 -6.73 -6.98
CA MET A 1 11.20 -5.99 -8.21
C MET A 1 12.46 -5.15 -8.08
N VAL A 2 12.64 -4.33 -7.03
CA VAL A 2 13.90 -3.57 -6.86
C VAL A 2 15.09 -4.53 -6.64
N LEU A 3 14.97 -5.46 -5.68
CA LEU A 3 16.04 -6.40 -5.31
C LEU A 3 16.39 -7.44 -6.39
N SER A 4 15.55 -7.61 -7.42
CA SER A 4 15.86 -8.49 -8.54
C SER A 4 16.89 -7.91 -9.50
N ARG A 5 17.20 -6.60 -9.40
CA ARG A 5 18.27 -5.98 -10.19
C ARG A 5 19.63 -6.10 -9.49
N PRO A 6 20.67 -6.58 -10.19
CA PRO A 6 21.97 -6.86 -9.58
C PRO A 6 22.74 -5.60 -9.18
N THR A 7 22.67 -4.53 -9.97
CA THR A 7 23.52 -3.33 -9.77
C THR A 7 22.74 -2.14 -9.21
N ALA A 8 23.41 -1.29 -8.42
CA ALA A 8 22.81 -0.09 -7.82
C ALA A 8 22.18 0.86 -8.86
N PRO A 9 22.80 1.15 -10.02
CA PRO A 9 22.18 1.99 -11.04
C PRO A 9 20.88 1.41 -11.61
N GLN A 10 20.82 0.08 -11.81
CA GLN A 10 19.60 -0.57 -12.29
C GLN A 10 18.50 -0.56 -11.24
N ARG A 11 18.85 -0.78 -9.96
CA ARG A 11 17.91 -0.65 -8.84
C ARG A 11 17.35 0.76 -8.73
N ALA A 12 18.21 1.78 -8.85
CA ALA A 12 17.82 3.18 -8.75
C ALA A 12 16.82 3.56 -9.86
N ARG A 13 17.02 3.06 -11.09
CA ARG A 13 16.06 3.22 -12.19
C ARG A 13 14.69 2.62 -11.88
N VAL A 14 14.66 1.38 -11.36
CA VAL A 14 13.40 0.73 -10.97
C VAL A 14 12.72 1.49 -9.83
N LEU A 15 13.49 1.96 -8.86
CA LEU A 15 12.98 2.74 -7.75
C LEU A 15 12.37 4.08 -8.22
N ALA A 16 13.06 4.79 -9.12
CA ALA A 16 12.54 6.00 -9.75
C ALA A 16 11.24 5.76 -10.54
N GLN A 17 11.14 4.64 -11.25
CA GLN A 17 9.90 4.25 -11.93
C GLN A 17 8.75 4.03 -10.95
N PHE A 18 9.00 3.38 -9.80
CA PHE A 18 7.96 3.22 -8.77
C PHE A 18 7.55 4.53 -8.12
N ILE A 19 8.46 5.50 -7.98
CA ILE A 19 8.11 6.85 -7.54
C ILE A 19 7.15 7.50 -8.55
N HIS A 20 7.42 7.38 -9.85
CA HIS A 20 6.48 7.87 -10.89
C HIS A 20 5.13 7.15 -10.86
N VAL A 21 5.11 5.83 -10.64
CA VAL A 21 3.88 5.08 -10.44
C VAL A 21 3.11 5.63 -9.23
N ALA A 22 3.77 5.87 -8.11
CA ALA A 22 3.16 6.43 -6.92
C ALA A 22 2.59 7.85 -7.15
N GLN A 23 3.31 8.71 -7.89
CA GLN A 23 2.78 10.02 -8.29
C GLN A 23 1.51 9.88 -9.15
N SER A 24 1.50 8.92 -10.09
CA SER A 24 0.34 8.65 -10.96
C SER A 24 -0.85 8.12 -10.14
N LEU A 25 -0.60 7.23 -9.18
CA LEU A 25 -1.64 6.72 -8.26
C LEU A 25 -2.25 7.83 -7.40
N ARG A 26 -1.45 8.82 -6.98
CA ARG A 26 -1.95 10.00 -6.28
C ARG A 26 -2.86 10.84 -7.18
N GLN A 27 -2.49 11.05 -8.45
CA GLN A 27 -3.30 11.79 -9.41
C GLN A 27 -4.62 11.08 -9.72
N LEU A 28 -4.60 9.74 -9.80
CA LEU A 28 -5.77 8.88 -9.96
C LEU A 28 -6.61 8.72 -8.68
N GLN A 29 -6.22 9.38 -7.58
CA GLN A 29 -6.91 9.31 -6.28
C GLN A 29 -7.00 7.86 -5.75
N SER A 30 -6.03 7.01 -6.11
CA SER A 30 -5.94 5.61 -5.70
C SER A 30 -5.03 5.45 -4.48
N PHE A 31 -5.53 5.85 -3.31
CA PHE A 31 -4.74 5.92 -2.09
C PHE A 31 -4.38 4.55 -1.52
N ASN A 32 -5.21 3.52 -1.71
CA ASN A 32 -4.90 2.17 -1.22
C ASN A 32 -3.60 1.62 -1.84
N THR A 33 -3.53 1.63 -3.17
CA THR A 33 -2.36 1.14 -3.90
C THR A 33 -1.17 2.09 -3.75
N LEU A 34 -1.42 3.40 -3.61
CA LEU A 34 -0.37 4.37 -3.28
C LEU A 34 0.31 4.01 -1.96
N MET A 35 -0.47 3.72 -0.91
CA MET A 35 0.05 3.31 0.39
C MET A 35 0.87 2.01 0.28
N ALA A 36 0.42 1.05 -0.52
CA ALA A 36 1.16 -0.19 -0.77
C ALA A 36 2.53 0.07 -1.45
N VAL A 37 2.55 0.89 -2.51
CA VAL A 37 3.80 1.20 -3.23
C VAL A 37 4.75 2.00 -2.35
N VAL A 38 4.28 3.08 -1.70
CA VAL A 38 5.11 3.90 -0.80
C VAL A 38 5.63 3.05 0.36
N GLY A 39 4.78 2.21 0.94
CA GLY A 39 5.16 1.26 1.97
C GLY A 39 6.28 0.31 1.54
N GLY A 40 6.19 -0.26 0.35
CA GLY A 40 7.25 -1.10 -0.22
C GLY A 40 8.54 -0.33 -0.50
N LEU A 41 8.47 0.92 -0.94
CA LEU A 41 9.64 1.78 -1.17
C LEU A 41 10.32 2.22 0.14
N CYS A 42 9.54 2.43 1.19
CA CYS A 42 10.02 2.76 2.53
C CYS A 42 10.40 1.52 3.34
N HIS A 43 10.14 0.32 2.84
CA HIS A 43 10.42 -0.93 3.53
C HIS A 43 11.88 -1.02 3.98
N SER A 44 12.15 -1.63 5.13
CA SER A 44 13.49 -1.67 5.74
C SER A 44 14.55 -2.27 4.79
N ALA A 45 14.18 -3.31 4.03
CA ALA A 45 15.02 -3.95 3.03
C ALA A 45 15.38 -3.05 1.82
N ILE A 46 14.56 -2.04 1.52
CA ILE A 46 14.81 -1.08 0.42
C ILE A 46 15.45 0.20 0.96
N ALA A 47 15.00 0.70 2.11
CA ALA A 47 15.50 1.92 2.73
C ALA A 47 16.99 1.85 3.11
N ARG A 48 17.50 0.64 3.39
CA ARG A 48 18.92 0.44 3.73
C ARG A 48 19.88 0.51 2.54
N LEU A 49 19.39 0.49 1.29
CA LEU A 49 20.21 0.47 0.07
C LEU A 49 20.81 1.84 -0.25
N LYS A 50 21.77 2.29 0.55
CA LYS A 50 22.33 3.65 0.48
C LYS A 50 22.93 3.98 -0.89
N ASP A 51 23.62 3.04 -1.51
CA ASP A 51 24.25 3.28 -2.82
C ASP A 51 23.20 3.45 -3.91
N THR A 52 22.10 2.69 -3.80
CA THR A 52 20.94 2.83 -4.70
C THR A 52 20.25 4.19 -4.51
N HIS A 53 20.00 4.61 -3.26
CA HIS A 53 19.34 5.90 -2.97
C HIS A 53 20.21 7.10 -3.35
N ALA A 54 21.53 7.00 -3.23
CA ALA A 54 22.47 8.06 -3.64
C ALA A 54 22.43 8.34 -5.15
N LEU A 55 21.97 7.37 -5.95
CA LEU A 55 21.83 7.51 -7.41
C LEU A 55 20.46 8.03 -7.84
N LEU A 56 19.55 8.31 -6.91
CA LEU A 56 18.27 8.92 -7.23
C LEU A 56 18.44 10.41 -7.54
N PRO A 57 17.74 10.92 -8.56
CA PRO A 57 17.65 12.36 -8.77
C PRO A 57 17.05 13.06 -7.53
N PRO A 58 17.50 14.28 -7.17
CA PRO A 58 16.98 15.04 -6.05
C PRO A 58 15.45 15.19 -6.06
N ASP A 59 14.88 15.41 -7.25
CA ASP A 59 13.43 15.53 -7.44
C ASP A 59 12.69 14.24 -7.10
N GLY A 60 13.27 13.08 -7.43
CA GLY A 60 12.70 11.78 -7.10
C GLY A 60 12.71 11.52 -5.59
N ALA A 61 13.83 11.82 -4.93
CA ALA A 61 13.93 11.71 -3.47
C ALA A 61 12.94 12.63 -2.75
N LYS A 62 12.79 13.88 -3.22
CA LYS A 62 11.79 14.83 -2.71
C LYS A 62 10.36 14.31 -2.91
N ALA A 63 10.03 13.82 -4.11
CA ALA A 63 8.71 13.27 -4.40
C ALA A 63 8.39 12.07 -3.48
N LEU A 64 9.35 11.18 -3.24
CA LEU A 64 9.16 10.06 -2.31
C LEU A 64 8.88 10.55 -0.88
N ALA A 65 9.60 11.56 -0.41
CA ALA A 65 9.38 12.15 0.91
C ALA A 65 7.97 12.76 1.05
N GLU A 66 7.52 13.53 0.05
CA GLU A 66 6.17 14.12 0.03
C GLU A 66 5.06 13.04 0.02
N LEU A 67 5.25 11.97 -0.75
CA LEU A 67 4.31 10.85 -0.79
C LEU A 67 4.29 10.06 0.53
N THR A 68 5.45 9.94 1.18
CA THR A 68 5.61 9.32 2.50
C THR A 68 4.86 10.12 3.57
N GLU A 69 4.98 11.45 3.55
CA GLU A 69 4.25 12.34 4.46
C GLU A 69 2.74 12.26 4.24
N LEU A 70 2.29 12.24 2.98
CA LEU A 70 0.89 12.15 2.61
C LEU A 70 0.20 10.93 3.23
N VAL A 71 0.86 9.77 3.25
CA VAL A 71 0.31 8.52 3.80
C VAL A 71 0.76 8.23 5.24
N SER A 72 1.41 9.20 5.90
CA SER A 72 1.90 9.04 7.26
C SER A 72 0.77 8.79 8.25
N SER A 73 1.04 7.99 9.28
CA SER A 73 0.09 7.70 10.37
C SER A 73 -0.08 8.85 11.36
N GLY A 74 0.66 9.95 11.19
CA GLY A 74 0.61 11.14 12.04
C GLY A 74 -0.80 11.73 12.14
N CYS A 75 -1.19 12.14 13.36
CA CYS A 75 -2.52 12.69 13.66
C CYS A 75 -3.67 11.82 13.11
N ASN A 76 -3.59 10.49 13.29
CA ASN A 76 -4.57 9.54 12.77
C ASN A 76 -4.74 9.62 11.24
N PHE A 77 -3.62 9.60 10.51
CA PHE A 77 -3.57 9.77 9.06
C PHE A 77 -4.12 11.12 8.58
N GLY A 78 -3.84 12.19 9.34
CA GLY A 78 -4.35 13.53 9.08
C GLY A 78 -4.08 14.07 7.67
N PRO A 79 -2.84 13.99 7.14
CA PRO A 79 -2.54 14.41 5.77
C PRO A 79 -3.37 13.67 4.72
N TYR A 80 -3.43 12.33 4.80
CA TYR A 80 -4.26 11.49 3.94
C TYR A 80 -5.74 11.88 4.03
N ARG A 81 -6.29 12.01 5.24
CA ARG A 81 -7.71 12.32 5.43
C ARG A 81 -8.10 13.66 4.80
N ARG A 82 -7.24 14.69 4.92
CA ARG A 82 -7.46 15.97 4.24
C ARG A 82 -7.44 15.82 2.72
N ALA A 83 -6.46 15.10 2.18
CA ALA A 83 -6.35 14.87 0.75
C ALA A 83 -7.54 14.07 0.20
N TYR A 84 -7.94 12.99 0.87
CA TYR A 84 -9.09 12.17 0.49
C TYR A 84 -10.42 12.93 0.62
N GLY A 85 -10.59 13.77 1.63
CA GLY A 85 -11.77 14.61 1.79
C GLY A 85 -11.94 15.65 0.69
N ALA A 86 -10.85 16.12 0.08
CA ALA A 86 -10.86 17.03 -1.07
C ALA A 86 -11.06 16.32 -2.42
N CYS A 87 -11.11 14.99 -2.44
CA CYS A 87 -11.26 14.22 -3.67
C CYS A 87 -12.72 14.10 -4.12
N HIS A 88 -12.97 14.25 -5.41
CA HIS A 88 -14.27 14.04 -6.06
C HIS A 88 -14.17 12.99 -7.16
N GLY A 89 -15.30 12.36 -7.52
CA GLY A 89 -15.35 11.35 -8.58
C GLY A 89 -14.76 10.00 -8.15
N PHE A 90 -14.02 9.37 -9.06
CA PHE A 90 -13.37 8.08 -8.79
C PHE A 90 -12.26 8.26 -7.75
N ARG A 91 -12.33 7.50 -6.65
CA ARG A 91 -11.31 7.49 -5.60
C ARG A 91 -11.29 6.14 -4.92
N LEU A 92 -10.12 5.69 -4.49
CA LEU A 92 -9.97 4.46 -3.69
C LEU A 92 -9.36 4.81 -2.33
N PRO A 93 -10.13 4.71 -1.23
CA PRO A 93 -9.59 4.97 0.10
C PRO A 93 -8.59 3.90 0.52
N ILE A 94 -7.72 4.24 1.47
CA ILE A 94 -6.94 3.23 2.20
C ILE A 94 -7.91 2.41 3.05
N VAL A 95 -8.18 1.19 2.62
CA VAL A 95 -9.24 0.34 3.21
C VAL A 95 -8.97 0.05 4.69
N GLY A 96 -7.70 -0.15 5.07
CA GLY A 96 -7.33 -0.38 6.48
C GLY A 96 -7.75 0.75 7.42
N ILE A 97 -7.70 2.00 6.98
CA ILE A 97 -8.13 3.16 7.79
C ILE A 97 -9.66 3.18 7.94
N LEU A 98 -10.38 2.85 6.86
CA LEU A 98 -11.83 2.76 6.90
C LEU A 98 -12.30 1.62 7.82
N LEU A 99 -11.63 0.46 7.78
CA LEU A 99 -11.90 -0.66 8.68
C LEU A 99 -11.61 -0.29 10.13
N LYS A 100 -10.51 0.40 10.41
CA LYS A 100 -10.20 0.94 11.74
C LYS A 100 -11.35 1.80 12.28
N ASP A 101 -11.86 2.71 11.45
CA ASP A 101 -12.93 3.63 11.84
C ASP A 101 -14.25 2.86 12.09
N LEU A 102 -14.53 1.83 11.30
CA LEU A 102 -15.67 0.94 11.51
C LEU A 102 -15.58 0.15 12.82
N VAL A 103 -14.41 -0.39 13.15
CA VAL A 103 -14.17 -1.09 14.43
C VAL A 103 -14.33 -0.13 15.60
N ALA A 104 -13.72 1.06 15.52
CA ALA A 104 -13.84 2.06 16.58
C ALA A 104 -15.31 2.48 16.81
N LEU A 105 -16.09 2.67 15.73
CA LEU A 105 -17.52 2.96 15.83
C LEU A 105 -18.31 1.79 16.42
N HIS A 106 -17.94 0.56 16.06
CA HIS A 106 -18.58 -0.64 16.59
C HIS A 106 -18.33 -0.79 18.09
N GLU A 107 -17.12 -0.50 18.56
CA GLU A 107 -16.72 -0.63 19.97
C GLU A 107 -17.22 0.53 20.84
N ALA A 108 -17.39 1.72 20.28
CA ALA A 108 -17.81 2.91 21.02
C ALA A 108 -19.24 2.83 21.59
N LEU A 109 -20.12 1.99 21.02
CA LEU A 109 -21.52 1.86 21.43
C LEU A 109 -21.91 0.40 21.67
N PRO A 110 -22.70 0.10 22.72
CA PRO A 110 -23.10 -1.27 23.04
C PRO A 110 -23.98 -1.88 21.93
N GLY A 111 -24.10 -3.20 21.90
CA GLY A 111 -24.99 -3.88 20.94
C GLY A 111 -26.49 -3.66 21.22
N ARG A 112 -26.83 -3.51 22.50
CA ARG A 112 -28.18 -3.15 22.99
C ARG A 112 -28.06 -2.16 24.13
N LEU A 113 -29.08 -1.31 24.27
CA LEU A 113 -29.24 -0.44 25.42
C LEU A 113 -29.62 -1.25 26.67
N PRO A 114 -29.46 -0.70 27.89
CA PRO A 114 -29.81 -1.40 29.13
C PRO A 114 -31.27 -1.88 29.21
N ASP A 115 -32.16 -1.23 28.45
CA ASP A 115 -33.58 -1.56 28.33
C ASP A 115 -33.89 -2.57 27.20
N GLY A 116 -32.87 -3.16 26.58
CA GLY A 116 -33.00 -4.13 25.49
C GLY A 116 -33.27 -3.51 24.11
N ARG A 117 -33.43 -2.19 24.00
CA ARG A 117 -33.64 -1.52 22.70
C ARG A 117 -32.36 -1.49 21.86
N LEU A 118 -32.55 -1.31 20.55
CA LEU A 118 -31.45 -1.16 19.60
C LEU A 118 -30.90 0.27 19.63
N PRO A 119 -29.57 0.46 19.64
CA PRO A 119 -28.96 1.78 19.60
C PRO A 119 -28.96 2.33 18.16
N LEU A 120 -29.99 3.11 17.83
CA LEU A 120 -30.17 3.70 16.50
C LEU A 120 -28.97 4.56 16.05
N ALA A 121 -28.30 5.24 16.97
CA ALA A 121 -27.10 6.02 16.66
C ALA A 121 -25.96 5.14 16.11
N LYS A 122 -25.73 3.95 16.70
CA LYS A 122 -24.74 2.97 16.22
C LYS A 122 -25.11 2.47 14.83
N LEU A 123 -26.37 2.06 14.64
CA LEU A 123 -26.86 1.57 13.36
C LEU A 123 -26.76 2.64 12.27
N HIS A 124 -27.12 3.88 12.59
CA HIS A 124 -27.01 5.00 11.66
C HIS A 124 -25.56 5.25 11.25
N GLY A 125 -24.63 5.30 12.20
CA GLY A 125 -23.21 5.51 11.90
C GLY A 125 -22.64 4.42 10.99
N LEU A 126 -22.91 3.14 11.30
CA LEU A 126 -22.45 2.01 10.51
C LEU A 126 -23.08 2.04 9.10
N TYR A 127 -24.36 2.40 9.01
CA TYR A 127 -25.07 2.54 7.74
C TYR A 127 -24.47 3.64 6.85
N GLN A 128 -24.10 4.80 7.42
CA GLN A 128 -23.43 5.87 6.66
C GLN A 128 -22.12 5.40 6.03
N GLN A 129 -21.29 4.66 6.78
CA GLN A 129 -20.05 4.10 6.26
C GLN A 129 -20.29 3.06 5.17
N ALA A 130 -21.34 2.23 5.31
CA ALA A 130 -21.73 1.25 4.29
C ALA A 130 -22.22 1.92 2.99
N LEU A 131 -22.93 3.05 3.09
CA LEU A 131 -23.35 3.83 1.93
C LEU A 131 -22.15 4.41 1.17
N GLU A 132 -21.16 4.95 1.88
CA GLU A 132 -19.93 5.43 1.24
C GLU A 132 -19.21 4.29 0.51
N LEU A 133 -19.04 3.13 1.15
CA LEU A 133 -18.45 1.94 0.53
C LEU A 133 -19.18 1.51 -0.74
N ARG A 134 -20.51 1.49 -0.71
CA ARG A 134 -21.33 1.17 -1.89
C ARG A 134 -21.09 2.17 -3.01
N ALA A 135 -21.06 3.47 -2.70
CA ALA A 135 -20.82 4.50 -3.70
C ALA A 135 -19.44 4.35 -4.36
N LEU A 136 -18.42 4.00 -3.57
CA LEU A 136 -17.06 3.74 -4.08
C LEU A 136 -17.01 2.51 -5.00
N GLN A 137 -17.73 1.44 -4.66
CA GLN A 137 -17.81 0.23 -5.50
C GLN A 137 -18.54 0.45 -6.82
N GLN A 138 -19.45 1.43 -6.87
CA GLN A 138 -20.19 1.80 -8.07
C GLN A 138 -19.43 2.82 -8.94
N ALA A 139 -18.34 3.41 -8.44
CA ALA A 139 -17.56 4.36 -9.20
C ALA A 139 -16.85 3.68 -10.38
N VAL A 140 -16.98 4.27 -11.56
CA VAL A 140 -16.32 3.78 -12.77
C VAL A 140 -14.90 4.38 -12.86
N PRO A 141 -13.85 3.57 -13.01
CA PRO A 141 -12.50 4.09 -13.25
C PRO A 141 -12.44 4.97 -14.50
N PRO A 142 -11.62 6.04 -14.52
CA PRO A 142 -11.54 6.97 -15.64
C PRO A 142 -10.73 6.42 -16.84
N PHE A 143 -10.60 5.11 -16.95
CA PHE A 143 -9.80 4.42 -17.98
C PHE A 143 -10.36 3.04 -18.26
N GLU A 144 -10.08 2.53 -19.46
CA GLU A 144 -10.42 1.17 -19.86
C GLU A 144 -9.34 0.18 -19.41
N ALA A 145 -9.79 -1.02 -19.01
CA ALA A 145 -8.89 -2.07 -18.57
C ALA A 145 -8.31 -2.83 -19.76
N ASN A 146 -6.99 -2.80 -19.91
CA ASN A 146 -6.28 -3.75 -20.77
C ASN A 146 -6.18 -5.10 -20.05
N LYS A 147 -6.85 -6.12 -20.59
CA LYS A 147 -6.95 -7.44 -19.95
C LYS A 147 -5.62 -8.18 -19.88
N ASP A 148 -4.77 -8.03 -20.88
CA ASP A 148 -3.45 -8.68 -20.92
C ASP A 148 -2.55 -8.14 -19.80
N LEU A 149 -2.55 -6.81 -19.61
CA LEU A 149 -1.83 -6.18 -18.49
C LEU A 149 -2.41 -6.57 -17.14
N VAL A 150 -3.74 -6.69 -17.03
CA VAL A 150 -4.37 -7.18 -15.79
C VAL A 150 -3.91 -8.59 -15.48
N HIS A 151 -3.97 -9.53 -16.44
CA HIS A 151 -3.54 -10.92 -16.20
C HIS A 151 -2.06 -11.01 -15.85
N LEU A 152 -1.19 -10.26 -16.54
CA LEU A 152 0.24 -10.19 -16.25
C LEU A 152 0.49 -9.70 -14.82
N LEU A 153 -0.16 -8.61 -14.42
CA LEU A 153 0.00 -8.02 -13.08
C LEU A 153 -0.56 -8.95 -12.00
N THR A 154 -1.71 -9.56 -12.23
CA THR A 154 -2.33 -10.50 -11.29
C THR A 154 -1.37 -11.65 -10.99
N LEU A 155 -0.78 -12.27 -12.01
CA LEU A 155 0.20 -13.34 -11.79
C LEU A 155 1.51 -12.83 -11.16
N SER A 156 1.97 -11.64 -11.54
CA SER A 156 3.22 -11.05 -11.02
C SER A 156 3.15 -10.68 -9.54
N LEU A 157 1.94 -10.45 -9.02
CA LEU A 157 1.69 -10.05 -7.63
C LEU A 157 1.43 -11.23 -6.69
N ASP A 158 1.29 -12.46 -7.19
CA ASP A 158 1.13 -13.68 -6.38
C ASP A 158 2.43 -14.14 -5.68
N LEU A 159 3.50 -13.33 -5.75
CA LEU A 159 4.78 -13.63 -5.13
C LEU A 159 4.75 -13.33 -3.63
N VAL A 160 4.95 -14.37 -2.82
CA VAL A 160 5.09 -14.24 -1.36
C VAL A 160 6.56 -14.40 -1.01
N TYR A 161 7.13 -13.36 -0.42
CA TYR A 161 8.43 -13.40 0.24
C TYR A 161 8.24 -13.17 1.73
N THR A 162 9.04 -13.86 2.54
CA THR A 162 9.13 -13.55 3.97
C THR A 162 9.98 -12.30 4.19
N GLU A 163 9.80 -11.65 5.34
CA GLU A 163 10.63 -10.51 5.76
C GLU A 163 12.12 -10.87 5.79
N ASP A 164 12.46 -12.06 6.27
CA ASP A 164 13.84 -12.55 6.34
C ASP A 164 14.43 -12.75 4.92
N GLU A 165 13.67 -13.35 4.00
CA GLU A 165 14.11 -13.51 2.60
C GLU A 165 14.37 -12.15 1.92
N LEU A 166 13.47 -11.18 2.13
CA LEU A 166 13.65 -9.82 1.60
C LEU A 166 14.89 -9.15 2.21
N TYR A 167 15.11 -9.33 3.52
CA TYR A 167 16.26 -8.78 4.21
C TYR A 167 17.57 -9.37 3.69
N GLU A 168 17.65 -10.70 3.56
CA GLU A 168 18.83 -11.41 3.05
C GLU A 168 19.13 -11.03 1.60
N LEU A 169 18.11 -10.97 0.73
CA LEU A 169 18.28 -10.50 -0.64
C LEU A 169 18.83 -9.07 -0.68
N SER A 170 18.32 -8.19 0.17
CA SER A 170 18.84 -6.83 0.31
C SER A 170 20.28 -6.80 0.82
N TYR A 171 20.62 -7.64 1.80
CA TYR A 171 21.96 -7.69 2.39
C TYR A 171 23.00 -8.15 1.35
N VAL A 172 22.67 -9.17 0.55
CA VAL A 172 23.49 -9.64 -0.56
C VAL A 172 23.72 -8.53 -1.61
N ARG A 173 22.73 -7.65 -1.83
CA ARG A 173 22.85 -6.56 -2.81
C ARG A 173 23.72 -5.40 -2.32
N GLU A 174 23.63 -5.06 -1.05
CA GLU A 174 24.44 -4.00 -0.41
C GLU A 174 24.81 -4.42 1.03
N PRO A 175 25.97 -5.08 1.24
CA PRO A 175 26.44 -5.48 2.56
C PRO A 175 26.73 -4.26 3.45
N ARG A 176 26.57 -4.39 4.78
CA ARG A 176 26.92 -3.29 5.69
C ARG A 176 28.45 -3.09 5.72
N CYS A 177 28.91 -1.89 5.38
CA CYS A 177 30.30 -1.51 5.63
C CYS A 177 30.58 -1.47 7.15
N PRO A 178 31.64 -2.12 7.68
CA PRO A 178 31.93 -2.17 9.12
C PRO A 178 32.18 -0.82 9.82
N LYS A 179 32.32 0.29 9.08
CA LYS A 179 32.80 1.59 9.60
C LYS A 179 31.72 2.66 9.80
N THR A 180 30.43 2.33 9.76
CA THR A 180 29.36 3.35 9.90
C THR A 180 28.41 2.99 11.05
N GLN A 181 28.35 3.90 12.03
CA GLN A 181 27.45 3.93 13.19
C GLN A 181 25.97 3.66 12.83
N PRO A 182 25.14 3.23 13.80
CA PRO A 182 23.76 2.84 13.54
C PRO A 182 22.94 4.04 13.03
N PRO A 183 21.99 3.82 12.11
CA PRO A 183 21.15 4.90 11.63
C PRO A 183 20.15 5.31 12.71
N THR A 184 19.87 6.61 12.80
CA THR A 184 18.65 7.14 13.42
C THR A 184 17.46 6.42 12.78
N PRO A 185 16.46 5.96 13.57
CA PRO A 185 15.31 5.29 12.98
C PRO A 185 14.57 6.31 12.12
N LEU A 186 14.60 6.13 10.80
CA LEU A 186 13.54 6.65 9.95
C LEU A 186 12.27 6.03 10.51
N LYS A 187 11.42 6.86 11.14
CA LYS A 187 10.08 6.42 11.54
C LYS A 187 9.40 5.97 10.25
N LEU A 188 9.34 4.66 10.05
CA LEU A 188 8.54 4.07 8.99
C LEU A 188 7.13 4.63 9.14
N PRO A 189 6.48 5.10 8.07
CA PRO A 189 5.03 5.15 8.09
C PRO A 189 4.60 3.75 8.53
N VAL A 190 3.72 3.67 9.54
CA VAL A 190 3.16 2.41 9.99
C VAL A 190 2.36 1.85 8.81
N VAL A 191 3.05 1.07 7.97
CA VAL A 191 2.52 0.41 6.78
C VAL A 191 2.35 -1.04 7.19
N GLY A 192 1.10 -1.49 7.22
CA GLY A 192 0.82 -2.92 7.29
C GLY A 192 0.25 -3.46 8.61
N ASP A 193 0.17 -2.68 9.69
CA ASP A 193 -0.46 -3.14 10.97
C ASP A 193 -1.95 -3.55 10.84
N TRP A 194 -2.55 -3.35 9.66
CA TRP A 194 -3.93 -3.78 9.32
C TRP A 194 -3.98 -5.16 8.68
N LEU A 195 -2.85 -5.73 8.25
CA LEU A 195 -2.79 -7.08 7.70
C LEU A 195 -2.75 -8.07 8.87
N PRO A 196 -3.54 -9.16 8.84
CA PRO A 196 -3.45 -10.18 9.87
C PRO A 196 -2.05 -10.79 9.91
N ASP A 197 -1.56 -11.15 11.10
CA ASP A 197 -0.35 -11.98 11.31
C ASP A 197 -0.41 -13.34 10.57
N VAL A 198 -1.59 -13.70 10.08
CA VAL A 198 -1.80 -14.84 9.20
C VAL A 198 -1.33 -14.46 7.79
N ALA A 199 -0.13 -14.90 7.43
CA ALA A 199 0.31 -14.90 6.05
C ALA A 199 -0.78 -15.52 5.17
N LEU A 200 -1.36 -14.71 4.28
CA LEU A 200 -2.30 -15.16 3.25
C LEU A 200 -1.52 -16.10 2.33
N LYS A 201 -1.63 -17.41 2.58
CA LYS A 201 -1.07 -18.41 1.68
C LYS A 201 -1.84 -18.32 0.36
N PRO A 202 -1.16 -18.19 -0.78
CA PRO A 202 -1.84 -18.10 -2.06
C PRO A 202 -2.53 -19.43 -2.34
N ASP A 203 -3.80 -19.36 -2.72
CA ASP A 203 -4.60 -20.53 -3.03
C ASP A 203 -4.13 -21.16 -4.36
N PRO A 204 -3.72 -22.44 -4.38
CA PRO A 204 -3.23 -23.10 -5.59
C PRO A 204 -4.24 -23.08 -6.75
N SER A 205 -5.55 -23.13 -6.44
CA SER A 205 -6.59 -23.10 -7.46
C SER A 205 -6.67 -21.73 -8.16
N THR A 206 -6.41 -20.66 -7.40
CA THR A 206 -6.38 -19.28 -7.88
C THR A 206 -5.13 -19.03 -8.73
N ILE A 207 -3.95 -19.48 -8.30
CA ILE A 207 -2.72 -19.39 -9.10
C ILE A 207 -2.88 -20.11 -10.43
N THR A 208 -3.45 -21.33 -10.42
CA THR A 208 -3.66 -22.11 -11.65
C THR A 208 -4.56 -21.36 -12.64
N LYS A 209 -5.62 -20.72 -12.16
CA LYS A 209 -6.49 -19.87 -13.00
C LYS A 209 -5.74 -18.67 -13.57
N HIS A 210 -4.94 -17.99 -12.76
CA HIS A 210 -4.13 -16.85 -13.21
C HIS A 210 -3.13 -17.26 -14.30
N VAL A 211 -2.51 -18.43 -14.18
CA VAL A 211 -1.61 -18.97 -15.21
C VAL A 211 -2.37 -19.28 -16.50
N GLN A 212 -3.54 -19.92 -16.42
CA GLN A 212 -4.38 -20.21 -17.60
C GLN A 212 -4.79 -18.93 -18.32
N GLN A 213 -5.25 -17.93 -17.58
CA GLN A 213 -5.63 -16.62 -18.13
C GLN A 213 -4.47 -15.84 -18.75
N MET A 214 -3.22 -16.12 -18.37
CA MET A 214 -2.07 -15.52 -19.04
C MET A 214 -1.75 -16.25 -20.36
N VAL A 215 -1.84 -17.58 -20.38
CA VAL A 215 -1.49 -18.41 -21.54
C VAL A 215 -2.54 -18.34 -22.66
N GLU A 216 -3.83 -18.24 -22.31
CA GLU A 216 -4.92 -18.16 -23.29
C GLU A 216 -4.97 -16.86 -24.10
N PHE A 217 -4.23 -15.83 -23.66
CA PHE A 217 -4.23 -14.48 -24.26
C PHE A 217 -2.85 -14.09 -24.84
N MET A 218 -1.91 -15.04 -24.98
CA MET A 218 -0.68 -14.90 -25.75
C MET A 218 -0.82 -15.49 -27.16
#